data_AF-A0A6C0DZ94-F1
#
_entry.id   AF-A0A6C0DZ94-F1
#
_cell.length_a   1.000
_cell.length_b   1.000
_cell.length_c   1.000
_cell.angle_alpha   90.00
_cell.angle_beta   90.00
_cell.angle_gamma   90.00
#
_symmetry.space_group_name_H-M   'P 1'
#
loop_
_entity.id
_entity.type
_entity.pdbx_description
1 polymer ?
#
loop_
_entity_poly.entity_id
_entity_poly.type
_entity_poly.pdbx_seq_one_letter_code
_entity_poly.pdbx_strand_id
1 'polypeptide(L)'
;MKKIILLILLLILAFCVLITYKNKFKNELDNDTKEEFISISKDNNEKCSLASCGNTKLHPILDPKYNMREASKQCLLLEDHLNNTKKRCYDCIRKHFLVIDGLLEEAISLEKNNDKRTYYRDLHSNWIKFEKKFSKNPNNSENLDDISKEIRIFRKPLVEKYFDEVSNYED
;
A
#
# COMPACT_ATOMS: atom_id res chain seq x y z
N MET A 1 0.34 -23.94 -63.73
CA MET A 1 0.10 -22.47 -63.65
C MET A 1 -1.16 -22.10 -62.88
N LYS A 2 -2.38 -22.54 -63.26
CA LYS A 2 -3.64 -22.17 -62.57
C LYS A 2 -3.68 -22.49 -61.06
N LYS A 3 -3.13 -23.64 -60.63
CA LYS A 3 -3.08 -24.03 -59.20
C LYS A 3 -2.15 -23.14 -58.35
N ILE A 4 -1.06 -22.62 -58.94
CA ILE A 4 -0.11 -21.73 -58.25
C ILE A 4 -0.76 -20.35 -58.04
N ILE A 5 -1.49 -19.85 -59.04
CA ILE A 5 -2.24 -18.58 -58.94
C ILE A 5 -3.32 -18.67 -57.85
N LEU A 6 -4.04 -19.81 -57.77
CA LEU A 6 -5.04 -20.04 -56.72
C LEU A 6 -4.43 -20.05 -55.32
N LEU A 7 -3.24 -20.65 -55.16
CA LEU A 7 -2.56 -20.74 -53.87
C LEU A 7 -2.04 -19.36 -53.41
N ILE A 8 -1.54 -18.54 -54.34
CA ILE A 8 -1.15 -17.14 -54.06
C ILE A 8 -2.37 -16.30 -53.63
N LEU A 9 -3.52 -16.45 -54.31
CA LEU A 9 -4.75 -15.73 -53.93
C LEU A 9 -5.25 -16.12 -52.53
N LEU A 10 -5.17 -17.40 -52.15
CA LEU A 10 -5.56 -17.84 -50.81
C LEU A 10 -4.61 -17.29 -49.73
N LEU A 11 -3.32 -17.20 -50.01
CA LEU A 11 -2.34 -16.62 -49.08
C LEU A 11 -2.57 -15.11 -48.89
N ILE A 12 -2.90 -14.38 -49.96
CA ILE A 12 -3.22 -12.95 -49.89
C ILE A 12 -4.50 -12.73 -49.06
N LEU A 13 -5.54 -13.53 -49.27
CA LEU A 13 -6.78 -13.45 -48.50
C LEU A 13 -6.53 -13.73 -47.00
N ALA A 14 -5.75 -14.76 -46.68
CA ALA A 14 -5.38 -15.06 -45.30
C ALA A 14 -4.60 -13.90 -44.64
N PHE A 15 -3.67 -13.28 -45.38
CA PHE A 15 -2.91 -12.13 -44.89
C PHE A 15 -3.79 -10.90 -44.67
N CYS A 16 -4.74 -10.63 -45.56
CA CYS A 16 -5.71 -9.54 -45.38
C CYS A 16 -6.58 -9.74 -44.13
N VAL A 17 -7.03 -10.97 -43.87
CA VAL A 17 -7.82 -11.30 -42.66
C VAL A 17 -6.99 -11.12 -41.38
N LEU A 18 -5.71 -11.49 -41.39
CA LEU A 18 -4.82 -11.29 -40.24
C LEU A 18 -4.59 -9.80 -39.94
N ILE A 19 -4.44 -8.96 -40.98
CA ILE A 19 -4.30 -7.51 -40.81
C ILE A 19 -5.57 -6.90 -40.20
N THR A 20 -6.75 -7.26 -40.70
CA THR A 20 -8.02 -6.69 -40.18
C THR A 20 -8.25 -7.11 -38.73
N TYR A 21 -7.93 -8.35 -38.37
CA TYR A 21 -8.04 -8.83 -36.98
C TYR A 21 -7.11 -8.06 -36.03
N LYS A 22 -5.85 -7.84 -36.43
CA LYS A 22 -4.87 -7.10 -35.62
C LYS A 22 -5.27 -5.64 -35.41
N ASN A 23 -5.83 -4.99 -36.44
CA ASN A 23 -6.28 -3.60 -36.34
C ASN A 23 -7.51 -3.46 -35.44
N LYS A 24 -8.44 -4.43 -35.46
CA LYS A 24 -9.60 -4.43 -34.55
C LYS A 24 -9.16 -4.56 -33.09
N PHE A 25 -8.25 -5.49 -32.79
CA PHE A 25 -7.74 -5.70 -31.43
C PHE A 25 -7.00 -4.48 -30.87
N LYS A 26 -6.22 -3.77 -31.71
CA LYS A 26 -5.56 -2.53 -31.30
C LYS A 26 -6.55 -1.41 -30.95
N ASN A 27 -7.63 -1.28 -31.74
CA ASN A 27 -8.65 -0.26 -31.49
C ASN A 27 -9.49 -0.54 -30.22
N GLU A 28 -9.71 -1.82 -29.86
CA GLU A 28 -10.36 -2.16 -28.58
C GLU A 28 -9.50 -1.76 -27.38
N LEU A 29 -8.18 -1.99 -27.42
CA LEU A 29 -7.26 -1.60 -26.34
C LEU A 29 -7.13 -0.06 -26.18
N ASP A 30 -7.11 0.67 -27.29
CA ASP A 30 -7.00 2.15 -27.28
C ASP A 30 -8.30 2.83 -26.83
N ASN A 31 -9.46 2.19 -26.99
CA ASN A 31 -10.76 2.73 -26.55
C ASN A 31 -11.02 2.50 -25.06
N ASP A 32 -10.67 1.32 -24.53
CA ASP A 32 -10.82 1.02 -23.08
C ASP A 32 -10.00 1.99 -22.22
N THR A 33 -8.78 2.30 -22.67
CA THR A 33 -7.87 3.23 -21.97
C THR A 33 -8.35 4.69 -22.02
N LYS A 34 -9.18 5.06 -23.01
CA LYS A 34 -9.70 6.43 -23.17
C LYS A 34 -11.00 6.68 -22.40
N GLU A 35 -11.86 5.67 -22.24
CA GLU A 35 -13.11 5.85 -21.49
C GLU A 35 -12.88 6.01 -19.98
N GLU A 36 -11.82 5.40 -19.41
CA GLU A 36 -11.51 5.53 -17.98
C GLU A 36 -10.90 6.90 -17.61
N PHE A 37 -10.30 7.63 -18.56
CA PHE A 37 -9.67 8.94 -18.29
C PHE A 37 -10.61 10.14 -18.46
N ILE A 38 -11.72 10.00 -19.20
CA ILE A 38 -12.62 11.14 -19.55
C ILE A 38 -13.67 11.43 -18.46
N SER A 39 -13.88 10.54 -17.49
CA SER A 39 -14.92 10.71 -16.47
C SER A 39 -14.53 11.58 -15.25
N ILE A 40 -13.29 12.09 -15.17
CA ILE A 40 -12.79 12.83 -13.97
C ILE A 40 -12.69 14.36 -14.17
N SER A 41 -12.92 14.91 -15.37
CA SER A 41 -12.69 16.35 -15.63
C SER A 41 -13.95 17.16 -15.95
N LYS A 42 -14.94 17.07 -15.07
CA LYS A 42 -15.96 18.12 -14.89
C LYS A 42 -16.21 18.37 -13.41
N ASP A 43 -15.16 18.74 -12.69
CA ASP A 43 -15.33 19.42 -11.41
C ASP A 43 -15.06 20.91 -11.58
N ASN A 44 -15.96 21.69 -11.03
CA ASN A 44 -15.99 23.14 -11.13
C ASN A 44 -14.67 23.73 -10.62
N ASN A 45 -14.24 24.82 -11.25
CA ASN A 45 -13.06 25.62 -10.92
C ASN A 45 -13.19 26.35 -9.56
N GLU A 46 -13.69 25.68 -8.52
CA GLU A 46 -13.46 26.10 -7.14
C GLU A 46 -12.07 25.60 -6.76
N LYS A 47 -11.06 26.48 -6.91
CA LYS A 47 -9.79 26.29 -6.23
C LYS A 47 -10.11 26.07 -4.75
N CYS A 48 -9.83 24.87 -4.25
CA CYS A 48 -9.72 24.60 -2.82
C CYS A 48 -8.90 25.74 -2.20
N SER A 49 -9.59 26.60 -1.45
CA SER A 49 -8.98 27.74 -0.79
C SER A 49 -8.83 27.37 0.68
N LEU A 50 -7.72 27.80 1.29
CA LEU A 50 -7.47 27.60 2.72
C LEU A 50 -8.62 28.14 3.59
N ALA A 51 -9.36 29.13 3.08
CA ALA A 51 -10.52 29.70 3.73
C ALA A 51 -11.78 28.80 3.70
N SER A 52 -11.87 27.87 2.74
CA SER A 52 -13.05 27.00 2.54
C SER A 52 -12.86 25.59 3.13
N CYS A 53 -11.62 25.10 3.21
CA CYS A 53 -11.35 23.68 3.49
C CYS A 53 -10.69 23.36 4.84
N GLY A 54 -10.60 24.34 5.76
CA GLY A 54 -10.30 24.06 7.16
C GLY A 54 -9.18 24.90 7.75
N ASN A 55 -9.23 25.00 9.08
CA ASN A 55 -8.35 25.73 9.98
C ASN A 55 -6.86 25.70 9.55
N THR A 56 -6.09 26.77 9.84
CA THR A 56 -4.67 26.93 9.43
C THR A 56 -3.72 25.84 9.98
N LYS A 57 -4.23 24.93 10.81
CA LYS A 57 -3.53 23.80 11.41
C LYS A 57 -3.92 22.53 10.65
N LEU A 58 -2.97 21.97 9.87
CA LEU A 58 -3.15 20.71 9.16
C LEU A 58 -3.55 19.59 10.15
N HIS A 59 -4.46 18.70 9.72
CA HIS A 59 -4.92 17.59 10.53
C HIS A 59 -3.72 16.72 11.00
N PRO A 60 -3.71 16.23 12.27
CA PRO A 60 -2.62 15.43 12.84
C PRO A 60 -2.15 14.25 12.00
N ILE A 61 -3.03 13.70 11.17
CA ILE A 61 -2.74 12.58 10.26
C ILE A 61 -1.58 12.86 9.28
N LEU A 62 -1.31 14.14 8.99
CA LEU A 62 -0.23 14.58 8.10
C LEU A 62 1.11 14.77 8.82
N ASP A 63 1.17 14.48 10.13
CA ASP A 63 2.41 14.41 10.90
C ASP A 63 2.97 12.97 10.88
N PRO A 64 4.23 12.75 10.45
CA PRO A 64 4.89 11.46 10.58
C PRO A 64 4.83 10.85 12.00
N LYS A 65 4.87 11.69 13.04
CA LYS A 65 4.83 11.25 14.44
C LYS A 65 3.48 10.61 14.79
N TYR A 66 2.39 11.12 14.24
CA TYR A 66 1.06 10.55 14.43
C TYR A 66 1.03 9.10 13.92
N ASN A 67 1.54 8.89 12.70
CA ASN A 67 1.61 7.57 12.10
C ASN A 67 2.51 6.60 12.89
N MET A 68 3.64 7.07 13.42
CA MET A 68 4.51 6.27 14.32
C MET A 68 3.78 5.85 15.60
N ARG A 69 2.99 6.75 16.18
CA ARG A 69 2.16 6.43 17.35
C ARG A 69 1.10 5.39 17.00
N GLU A 70 0.35 5.57 15.92
CA GLU A 70 -0.68 4.60 15.52
C GLU A 70 -0.05 3.23 15.19
N ALA A 71 1.11 3.20 14.55
CA ALA A 71 1.86 1.96 14.31
C ALA A 71 2.21 1.27 15.64
N SER A 72 2.65 2.03 16.65
CA SER A 72 2.95 1.48 17.97
C SER A 72 1.74 0.84 18.66
N LYS A 73 0.54 1.41 18.48
CA LYS A 73 -0.71 0.81 19.00
C LYS A 73 -1.06 -0.47 18.26
N GLN A 74 -0.93 -0.47 16.94
CA GLN A 74 -1.20 -1.66 16.14
C GLN A 74 -0.21 -2.79 16.47
N CYS A 75 1.06 -2.47 16.75
CA CYS A 75 2.03 -3.43 17.29
C CYS A 75 1.59 -4.00 18.65
N LEU A 76 0.94 -3.20 19.52
CA LEU A 76 0.41 -3.67 20.80
C LEU A 76 -0.74 -4.66 20.63
N LEU A 77 -1.67 -4.37 19.73
CA LEU A 77 -2.76 -5.29 19.42
C LEU A 77 -2.24 -6.58 18.79
N LEU A 78 -1.29 -6.46 17.85
CA LEU A 78 -0.67 -7.61 17.21
C LEU A 78 0.10 -8.49 18.21
N GLU A 79 0.85 -7.90 19.16
CA GLU A 79 1.50 -8.66 20.24
C GLU A 79 0.47 -9.48 21.04
N ASP A 80 -0.68 -8.91 21.39
CA ASP A 80 -1.75 -9.63 22.11
C ASP A 80 -2.36 -10.77 21.28
N HIS A 81 -2.59 -10.54 19.98
CA HIS A 81 -3.04 -11.59 19.06
C HIS A 81 -2.04 -12.74 18.93
N LEU A 82 -0.73 -12.45 18.91
CA LEU A 82 0.31 -13.46 18.80
C LEU A 82 0.53 -14.21 20.11
N ASN A 83 0.51 -13.54 21.26
CA ASN A 83 0.73 -14.18 22.57
C ASN A 83 -0.45 -15.03 23.05
N ASN A 84 -1.68 -14.65 22.71
CA ASN A 84 -2.86 -15.36 23.17
C ASN A 84 -3.36 -16.35 22.12
N THR A 85 -3.16 -17.64 22.37
CA THR A 85 -3.56 -18.73 21.44
C THR A 85 -5.03 -18.67 21.05
N LYS A 86 -5.93 -18.21 21.94
CA LYS A 86 -7.37 -18.06 21.65
C LYS A 86 -7.69 -16.87 20.72
N LYS A 87 -6.77 -15.91 20.59
CA LYS A 87 -6.91 -14.72 19.74
C LYS A 87 -6.11 -14.82 18.44
N ARG A 88 -5.41 -15.93 18.19
CA ARG A 88 -4.65 -16.17 16.96
C ARG A 88 -5.59 -16.42 15.77
N CYS A 89 -6.09 -15.32 15.21
CA CYS A 89 -6.78 -15.33 13.94
C CYS A 89 -5.79 -14.92 12.84
N TYR A 90 -5.60 -15.80 11.85
CA TYR A 90 -4.69 -15.57 10.74
C TYR A 90 -4.99 -14.26 9.99
N ASP A 91 -6.26 -13.97 9.75
CA ASP A 91 -6.68 -12.76 9.03
C ASP A 91 -6.48 -11.49 9.85
N CYS A 92 -6.78 -11.52 11.16
CA CYS A 92 -6.51 -10.41 12.05
C CYS A 92 -5.02 -10.09 12.12
N ILE A 93 -4.17 -11.12 12.27
CA ILE A 93 -2.71 -10.95 12.32
C ILE A 93 -2.21 -10.28 11.03
N ARG A 94 -2.63 -10.77 9.86
CA ARG A 94 -2.27 -10.17 8.56
C ARG A 94 -2.74 -8.73 8.44
N LYS A 95 -3.96 -8.44 8.89
CA LYS A 95 -4.51 -7.08 8.87
C LYS A 95 -3.63 -6.14 9.69
N HIS A 96 -3.23 -6.53 10.90
CA HIS A 96 -2.33 -5.71 11.71
C HIS A 96 -0.98 -5.51 11.02
N PHE A 97 -0.41 -6.55 10.41
CA PHE A 97 0.83 -6.41 9.64
C PHE A 97 0.72 -5.33 8.56
N LEU A 98 -0.31 -5.42 7.72
CA LEU A 98 -0.53 -4.48 6.62
C LEU A 98 -0.82 -3.05 7.10
N VAL A 99 -1.56 -2.89 8.20
CA VAL A 99 -1.85 -1.56 8.75
C VAL A 99 -0.56 -0.92 9.29
N ILE A 100 0.28 -1.69 9.99
CA ILE A 100 1.55 -1.17 10.51
C ILE A 100 2.50 -0.81 9.36
N ASP A 101 2.58 -1.66 8.34
CA ASP A 101 3.38 -1.42 7.13
C ASP A 101 3.01 -0.09 6.47
N GLY A 102 1.71 0.10 6.18
CA GLY A 102 1.20 1.35 5.58
C GLY A 102 1.45 2.58 6.44
N LEU A 103 1.31 2.49 7.78
CA LEU A 103 1.60 3.60 8.69
C LEU A 103 3.09 3.97 8.69
N LEU A 104 3.98 2.98 8.65
CA LEU A 104 5.43 3.21 8.59
C LEU A 104 5.83 3.82 7.23
N GLU A 105 5.25 3.36 6.13
CA GLU A 105 5.47 3.91 4.80
C GLU A 105 4.95 5.36 4.69
N GLU A 106 3.76 5.64 5.20
CA GLU A 106 3.17 6.98 5.21
C GLU A 106 4.03 7.96 6.01
N ALA A 107 4.56 7.55 7.17
CA ALA A 107 5.48 8.38 7.93
C ALA A 107 6.78 8.72 7.18
N ILE A 108 7.29 7.81 6.34
CA ILE A 108 8.42 8.08 5.45
C ILE A 108 8.02 9.13 4.40
N SER A 109 6.82 9.00 3.82
CA SER A 109 6.29 9.93 2.81
C SER A 109 6.13 11.35 3.36
N LEU A 110 5.54 11.47 4.56
CA LEU A 110 5.24 12.74 5.22
C LEU A 110 6.46 13.47 5.81
N GLU A 111 7.63 12.83 5.88
CA GLU A 111 8.87 13.44 6.41
C GLU A 111 9.48 14.44 5.42
N LYS A 112 9.15 15.72 5.58
CA LYS A 112 9.49 16.79 4.61
C LYS A 112 10.98 17.18 4.61
N ASN A 113 11.63 17.17 5.77
CA ASN A 113 12.96 17.77 5.93
C ASN A 113 14.11 16.77 5.74
N ASN A 114 13.80 15.50 5.48
CA ASN A 114 14.75 14.38 5.39
C ASN A 114 15.52 14.04 6.68
N ASP A 115 15.48 14.86 7.73
CA ASP A 115 16.23 14.67 8.97
C ASP A 115 16.01 13.28 9.62
N LYS A 116 14.77 12.78 9.59
CA LYS A 116 14.39 11.49 10.18
C LYS A 116 14.05 10.41 9.16
N ARG A 117 14.20 10.70 7.85
CA ARG A 117 13.76 9.77 6.80
C ARG A 117 14.49 8.44 6.87
N THR A 118 15.80 8.46 7.11
CA THR A 118 16.60 7.24 7.26
C THR A 118 16.11 6.42 8.46
N TYR A 119 15.89 7.07 9.60
CA TYR A 119 15.34 6.41 10.79
C TYR A 119 13.98 5.73 10.51
N TYR A 120 13.05 6.39 9.82
CA TYR A 120 11.77 5.78 9.44
C TYR A 120 11.93 4.62 8.45
N ARG A 121 12.84 4.75 7.47
CA ARG A 121 13.17 3.66 6.53
C ARG A 121 13.76 2.44 7.23
N ASP A 122 14.59 2.64 8.24
CA ASP A 122 15.17 1.54 9.01
C ASP A 122 14.10 0.82 9.83
N LEU A 123 13.15 1.55 10.42
CA LEU A 123 12.00 0.97 11.10
C LEU A 123 11.14 0.13 10.15
N HIS A 124 10.78 0.68 8.99
CA HIS A 124 10.04 -0.02 7.95
C HIS A 124 10.79 -1.26 7.44
N SER A 125 12.10 -1.14 7.22
CA SER A 125 12.94 -2.27 6.79
C SER A 125 13.01 -3.39 7.85
N ASN A 126 12.98 -3.03 9.14
CA ASN A 126 12.87 -4.00 10.22
C ASN A 126 11.49 -4.64 10.27
N TRP A 127 10.43 -3.87 10.04
CA TRP A 127 9.06 -4.39 9.96
C TRP A 127 8.89 -5.47 8.90
N ILE A 128 9.38 -5.22 7.69
CA ILE A 128 9.38 -6.17 6.57
C ILE A 128 10.06 -7.51 6.95
N LYS A 129 11.05 -7.51 7.85
CA LYS A 129 11.68 -8.76 8.33
C LYS A 129 10.69 -9.61 9.12
N PHE A 130 9.85 -8.99 9.95
CA PHE A 130 8.81 -9.69 10.71
C PHE A 130 7.74 -10.26 9.77
N GLU A 131 7.33 -9.51 8.75
CA GLU A 131 6.38 -10.00 7.74
C GLU A 131 6.92 -11.21 6.97
N LYS A 132 8.20 -11.15 6.58
CA LYS A 132 8.89 -12.27 5.93
C LYS A 132 9.02 -13.49 6.87
N LYS A 133 9.21 -13.27 8.17
CA LYS A 133 9.28 -14.34 9.16
C LYS A 133 7.90 -14.98 9.38
N PHE A 134 6.85 -14.16 9.46
CA PHE A 134 5.47 -14.61 9.58
C PHE A 134 5.02 -15.41 8.36
N SER A 135 5.22 -14.87 7.15
CA SER A 135 4.75 -15.48 5.90
C SER A 135 5.37 -16.85 5.60
N LYS A 136 6.59 -17.12 6.08
CA LYS A 136 7.22 -18.44 5.94
C LYS A 136 6.54 -19.53 6.76
N ASN A 137 6.10 -19.21 7.98
CA ASN A 137 5.54 -20.18 8.93
C ASN A 137 4.36 -19.59 9.73
N PRO A 138 3.23 -19.26 9.08
CA PRO A 138 2.17 -18.46 9.69
C PRO A 138 1.37 -19.19 10.79
N ASN A 139 1.40 -20.52 10.81
CA ASN A 139 0.64 -21.35 11.74
C ASN A 139 1.52 -22.02 12.81
N ASN A 140 2.84 -21.82 12.76
CA ASN A 140 3.76 -22.43 13.71
C ASN A 140 3.76 -21.62 15.03
N SER A 141 3.34 -22.24 16.14
CA SER A 141 3.19 -21.55 17.43
C SER A 141 4.49 -20.90 17.92
N GLU A 142 5.61 -21.62 17.85
CA GLU A 142 6.92 -21.13 18.31
C GLU A 142 7.37 -19.91 17.50
N ASN A 143 7.18 -19.95 16.18
CA ASN A 143 7.44 -18.83 15.29
C ASN A 143 6.59 -17.60 15.67
N LEU A 144 5.31 -17.79 15.99
CA LEU A 144 4.41 -16.71 16.41
C LEU A 144 4.82 -16.11 17.76
N ASP A 145 5.21 -16.96 18.72
CA ASP A 145 5.73 -16.54 20.02
C ASP A 145 7.02 -15.72 19.89
N ASP A 146 7.91 -16.12 18.99
CA ASP A 146 9.17 -15.41 18.75
C ASP A 146 8.96 -14.09 18.01
N ILE A 147 8.08 -14.05 17.00
CA ILE A 147 7.68 -12.80 16.34
C ILE A 147 7.08 -11.84 17.36
N SER A 148 6.26 -12.33 18.28
CA SER A 148 5.66 -11.51 19.34
C SER A 148 6.72 -10.82 20.22
N LYS A 149 7.75 -11.56 20.65
CA LYS A 149 8.87 -11.01 21.42
C LYS A 149 9.64 -9.94 20.63
N GLU A 150 9.88 -10.19 19.35
CA GLU A 150 10.56 -9.24 18.46
C GLU A 150 9.73 -7.96 18.26
N ILE A 151 8.42 -8.09 18.02
CA ILE A 151 7.49 -6.95 17.91
C ILE A 151 7.46 -6.14 19.21
N ARG A 152 7.53 -6.79 20.38
CA ARG A 152 7.62 -6.09 21.67
C ARG A 152 8.88 -5.22 21.77
N ILE A 153 10.02 -5.73 21.33
CA ILE A 153 11.30 -5.00 21.30
C ILE A 153 11.20 -3.82 20.31
N PHE A 154 10.62 -4.05 19.13
CA PHE A 154 10.39 -3.00 18.13
C PHE A 154 9.45 -1.90 18.63
N ARG A 155 8.35 -2.26 19.29
CA ARG A 155 7.31 -1.32 19.73
C ARG A 155 7.77 -0.42 20.86
N LYS A 156 8.49 -0.95 21.86
CA LYS A 156 8.81 -0.21 23.11
C LYS A 156 9.42 1.18 22.85
N PRO A 157 10.48 1.33 22.03
CA PRO A 157 11.04 2.65 21.72
C PRO A 157 10.07 3.59 21.01
N LEU A 158 9.15 3.06 20.20
CA LEU A 158 8.13 3.87 19.53
C LEU A 158 7.13 4.44 20.53
N VAL A 159 6.67 3.62 21.48
CA VAL A 159 5.76 4.09 22.55
C VAL A 159 6.45 5.14 23.40
N GLU A 160 7.67 4.88 23.87
CA GLU A 160 8.42 5.84 24.69
C GLU A 160 8.64 7.20 24.01
N LYS A 161 8.80 7.20 22.68
CA LYS A 161 9.08 8.42 21.92
C LYS A 161 7.83 9.15 21.44
N TYR A 162 6.76 8.44 21.11
CA TYR A 162 5.62 8.99 20.38
C TYR A 162 4.29 8.94 21.15
N PHE A 163 4.24 8.31 22.33
CA PHE A 163 2.99 8.20 23.10
C PHE A 163 2.46 9.55 23.57
N ASP A 164 3.33 10.40 24.13
CA ASP A 164 2.95 11.69 24.71
C ASP A 164 2.67 12.78 23.66
N GLU A 165 3.02 12.56 22.39
CA GLU A 165 2.81 13.53 21.30
C GLU A 165 1.31 13.83 21.06
N VAL A 166 0.41 13.06 21.67
CA VAL A 166 -1.05 13.32 21.67
C VAL A 166 -1.41 14.66 22.27
N SER A 167 -0.69 15.11 23.30
CA SER A 167 -1.00 16.38 23.96
C SER A 167 -0.85 17.59 23.03
N ASN A 168 -0.20 17.40 21.88
CA ASN A 168 0.05 18.44 20.89
C ASN A 168 -1.06 18.54 19.84
N TYR A 169 -2.04 17.62 19.85
CA TYR A 169 -3.21 17.66 18.98
C TYR A 169 -4.32 18.44 19.71
N GLU A 170 -4.71 19.59 19.16
CA GLU A 170 -5.91 20.31 19.62
C GLU A 170 -7.14 19.65 18.99
N ASP A 171 -8.21 19.51 19.78
CA ASP A 171 -9.53 19.04 19.34
C ASP A 171 -10.24 20.04 18.41
#